data_AF-A0A0E0EWG8-F1
#
_entry.id   AF-A0A0E0EWG8-F1
#
_cell.length_a   1.000
_cell.length_b   1.000
_cell.length_c   1.000
_cell.angle_alpha   90.00
_cell.angle_beta   90.00
_cell.angle_gamma   90.00
#
_symmetry.space_group_name_H-M   'P 1'
#
loop_
_entity.id
_entity.type
_entity.pdbx_description
1 polymer ?
#
loop_
_entity_poly.entity_id
_entity_poly.type
_entity_poly.pdbx_seq_one_letter_code
_entity_poly.pdbx_strand_id
1 'polypeptide(L)'
;MSHSQLEEIAMALRDSGVQLFWVGRDKADSLQQQVGGDNGLVVPWCEQLKVLCHPSIGGFLSHCGWNSVLEAVSAGVPLLAFPIGWDQLADGHIVADEWKIGINLRGQRGEDGIVSRAAIRAAVTKLMDLDDGESREMRRRAAELHADSRGAIQEGGSSHRSLNSLVNDLAQGRLNGVRLNDGFFHSPGGGG
;
A
#
# COMPACT_ATOMS: atom_id res chain seq x y z
N MET A 1 3.26 10.15 -11.74
CA MET A 1 4.48 9.38 -12.07
C MET A 1 4.99 9.86 -13.42
N SER A 2 6.29 10.14 -13.56
CA SER A 2 6.86 10.58 -14.84
C SER A 2 6.88 9.45 -15.86
N HIS A 3 6.99 9.79 -17.14
CA HIS A 3 7.13 8.79 -18.21
C HIS A 3 8.38 7.93 -18.04
N SER A 4 9.53 8.57 -17.77
CA SER A 4 10.81 7.87 -17.55
C SER A 4 10.73 6.87 -16.39
N GLN A 5 10.07 7.23 -15.28
CA GLN A 5 9.91 6.29 -14.17
C GLN A 5 9.03 5.09 -14.53
N LEU A 6 7.98 5.30 -15.34
CA LEU A 6 7.10 4.23 -15.82
C LEU A 6 7.87 3.27 -16.73
N GLU A 7 8.73 3.79 -17.59
CA GLU A 7 9.62 2.99 -18.45
C GLU A 7 10.59 2.13 -17.61
N GLU A 8 11.23 2.71 -16.60
CA GLU A 8 12.11 1.96 -15.68
C GLU A 8 11.36 0.81 -14.99
N ILE A 9 10.11 1.04 -14.54
CA ILE A 9 9.27 0.01 -13.93
C ILE A 9 8.93 -1.08 -14.96
N ALA A 10 8.46 -0.70 -16.16
CA ALA A 10 8.10 -1.66 -17.20
C ALA A 10 9.28 -2.54 -17.59
N MET A 11 10.42 -1.91 -17.82
CA MET A 11 11.65 -2.58 -18.19
C MET A 11 12.19 -3.46 -17.05
N ALA A 12 12.02 -3.07 -15.79
CA ALA A 12 12.43 -3.89 -14.64
C ALA A 12 11.54 -5.13 -14.47
N LEU A 13 10.23 -4.97 -14.61
CA LEU A 13 9.28 -6.09 -14.51
C LEU A 13 9.54 -7.11 -15.62
N ARG A 14 9.76 -6.64 -16.86
CA ARG A 14 10.15 -7.51 -17.98
C ARG A 14 11.41 -8.33 -17.69
N ASP A 15 12.47 -7.69 -17.17
CA ASP A 15 13.76 -8.34 -16.90
C ASP A 15 13.77 -9.21 -15.65
N SER A 16 12.80 -9.04 -14.76
CA SER A 16 12.67 -9.88 -13.57
C SER A 16 12.17 -11.28 -13.91
N GLY A 17 11.47 -11.44 -15.04
CA GLY A 17 10.90 -12.72 -15.46
C GLY A 17 9.72 -13.21 -14.62
N VAL A 18 9.26 -12.44 -13.63
CA VAL A 18 8.10 -12.80 -12.79
C VAL A 18 6.81 -12.70 -13.60
N GLN A 19 5.81 -13.52 -13.24
CA GLN A 19 4.46 -13.35 -13.76
C GLN A 19 3.85 -12.06 -13.22
N LEU A 20 3.30 -11.23 -14.11
CA LEU A 20 2.76 -9.92 -13.74
C LEU A 20 1.29 -9.77 -14.13
N PHE A 21 0.55 -9.08 -13.25
CA PHE A 21 -0.76 -8.52 -13.54
C PHE A 21 -0.68 -7.01 -13.32
N TRP A 22 -0.92 -6.21 -14.37
CA TRP A 22 -0.77 -4.76 -14.29
C TRP A 22 -2.04 -4.03 -14.73
N VAL A 23 -2.59 -3.19 -13.85
CA VAL A 23 -3.57 -2.17 -14.23
C VAL A 23 -2.92 -0.96 -14.94
N GLY A 24 -2.94 -0.94 -16.27
CA GLY A 24 -2.34 0.09 -17.11
C GLY A 24 -3.24 1.29 -17.44
N ARG A 25 -4.54 1.24 -17.07
CA ARG A 25 -5.53 2.28 -17.37
C ARG A 25 -5.56 2.64 -18.86
N ASP A 26 -5.43 3.92 -19.18
CA ASP A 26 -5.36 4.48 -20.54
C ASP A 26 -4.11 4.03 -21.32
N LYS A 27 -3.12 3.45 -20.63
CA LYS A 27 -1.86 2.95 -21.22
C LYS A 27 -1.80 1.43 -21.29
N ALA A 28 -2.92 0.72 -21.13
CA ALA A 28 -2.95 -0.74 -21.09
C ALA A 28 -2.32 -1.37 -22.35
N ASP A 29 -2.68 -0.89 -23.55
CA ASP A 29 -2.17 -1.47 -24.80
C ASP A 29 -0.67 -1.23 -24.98
N SER A 30 -0.18 -0.02 -24.67
CA SER A 30 1.24 0.31 -24.80
C SER A 30 2.09 -0.43 -23.77
N LEU A 31 1.59 -0.57 -22.55
CA LEU A 31 2.24 -1.38 -21.52
C LEU A 31 2.20 -2.87 -21.88
N GLN A 32 1.10 -3.41 -22.39
CA GLN A 32 1.03 -4.80 -22.87
C GLN A 32 2.09 -5.06 -23.95
N GLN A 33 2.36 -4.13 -24.85
CA GLN A 33 3.43 -4.31 -25.85
C GLN A 33 4.84 -4.25 -25.23
N GLN A 34 5.03 -3.44 -24.18
CA GLN A 34 6.33 -3.29 -23.52
C GLN A 34 6.68 -4.46 -22.60
N VAL A 35 5.72 -4.91 -21.79
CA VAL A 35 5.92 -5.95 -20.76
C VAL A 35 5.25 -7.28 -21.08
N GLY A 36 4.20 -7.25 -21.89
CA GLY A 36 3.24 -8.33 -22.06
C GLY A 36 3.55 -9.27 -23.21
N GLY A 37 4.72 -9.92 -23.13
CA GLY A 37 4.93 -11.22 -23.79
C GLY A 37 4.17 -12.34 -23.07
N ASP A 38 4.71 -13.57 -23.08
CA ASP A 38 4.06 -14.75 -22.47
C ASP A 38 3.88 -14.68 -20.94
N ASN A 39 4.48 -13.70 -20.26
CA ASN A 39 4.62 -13.66 -18.80
C ASN A 39 3.82 -12.52 -18.12
N GLY A 40 2.90 -11.85 -18.83
CA GLY A 40 2.18 -10.72 -18.24
C GLY A 40 0.83 -10.36 -18.85
N LEU A 41 -0.13 -10.05 -17.97
CA LEU A 41 -1.45 -9.54 -18.32
C LEU A 41 -1.58 -8.08 -17.91
N VAL A 42 -1.83 -7.20 -18.87
CA VAL A 42 -2.11 -5.78 -18.63
C VAL A 42 -3.58 -5.50 -18.95
N VAL A 43 -4.26 -4.84 -18.02
CA VAL A 43 -5.69 -4.49 -18.13
C VAL A 43 -5.92 -3.01 -17.84
N PRO A 44 -6.96 -2.37 -18.40
CA PRO A 44 -7.27 -0.99 -18.07
C PRO A 44 -7.81 -0.84 -16.64
N TRP A 45 -8.45 -1.87 -16.10
CA TRP A 45 -9.07 -1.86 -14.77
C TRP A 45 -9.22 -3.27 -14.21
N CYS A 46 -9.27 -3.40 -12.88
CA CYS A 46 -9.58 -4.66 -12.20
C CYS A 46 -10.31 -4.40 -10.87
N GLU A 47 -10.99 -5.43 -10.35
CA GLU A 47 -11.43 -5.48 -8.96
C GLU A 47 -10.23 -5.82 -8.06
N GLN A 48 -9.46 -4.79 -7.67
CA GLN A 48 -8.17 -4.91 -6.99
C GLN A 48 -8.20 -5.90 -5.82
N LEU A 49 -9.17 -5.79 -4.90
CA LEU A 49 -9.28 -6.71 -3.77
C LEU A 49 -9.50 -8.17 -4.20
N LYS A 50 -10.30 -8.43 -5.24
CA LYS A 50 -10.49 -9.82 -5.74
C LYS A 50 -9.21 -10.37 -6.36
N VAL A 51 -8.45 -9.52 -7.06
CA VAL A 51 -7.13 -9.90 -7.58
C VAL A 51 -6.19 -10.21 -6.42
N LEU A 52 -6.07 -9.33 -5.42
CA LEU A 52 -5.19 -9.52 -4.27
C LEU A 52 -5.53 -10.78 -3.46
N CYS A 53 -6.80 -11.14 -3.34
CA CYS A 53 -7.23 -12.38 -2.67
C CYS A 53 -6.98 -13.65 -3.51
N HIS A 54 -6.51 -13.54 -4.75
CA HIS A 54 -6.25 -14.70 -5.59
C HIS A 54 -4.95 -15.42 -5.17
N PRO A 55 -4.95 -16.76 -4.99
CA PRO A 55 -3.78 -17.50 -4.51
C PRO A 55 -2.50 -17.36 -5.35
N SER A 56 -2.61 -17.00 -6.63
CA SER A 56 -1.46 -16.76 -7.50
C SER A 56 -0.76 -15.43 -7.24
N ILE A 57 -1.31 -14.53 -6.42
CA ILE A 57 -0.68 -13.25 -6.12
C ILE A 57 0.35 -13.42 -5.01
N GLY A 58 1.61 -13.24 -5.40
CA GLY A 58 2.75 -13.30 -4.48
C GLY A 58 3.17 -11.96 -3.90
N GLY A 59 2.77 -10.83 -4.48
CA GLY A 59 3.20 -9.51 -4.02
C GLY A 59 2.49 -8.39 -4.77
N PHE A 60 2.50 -7.19 -4.19
CA PHE A 60 1.76 -6.05 -4.73
C PHE A 60 2.61 -4.78 -4.80
N LEU A 61 2.90 -4.31 -6.02
CA LEU A 61 3.48 -3.00 -6.24
C LEU A 61 2.39 -1.93 -6.12
N SER A 62 2.51 -1.06 -5.11
CA SER A 62 1.48 -0.08 -4.78
C SER A 62 2.08 1.31 -4.62
N HIS A 63 1.26 2.32 -4.93
CA HIS A 63 1.56 3.70 -4.58
C HIS A 63 1.33 4.00 -3.08
N CYS A 64 0.95 3.00 -2.29
CA CYS A 64 0.70 3.11 -0.85
C CYS A 64 -0.39 4.11 -0.47
N GLY A 65 -1.44 4.28 -1.28
CA GLY A 65 -2.65 4.93 -0.77
C GLY A 65 -3.32 4.03 0.27
N TRP A 66 -3.81 4.61 1.37
CA TRP A 66 -4.32 3.86 2.51
C TRP A 66 -5.31 2.74 2.17
N ASN A 67 -6.25 2.97 1.25
CA ASN A 67 -7.18 1.92 0.81
C ASN A 67 -6.46 0.71 0.17
N SER A 68 -5.45 0.96 -0.66
CA SER A 68 -4.67 -0.13 -1.28
C SER A 68 -3.81 -0.87 -0.26
N VAL A 69 -3.32 -0.16 0.76
CA VAL A 69 -2.62 -0.78 1.89
C VAL A 69 -3.58 -1.67 2.68
N LEU A 70 -4.78 -1.18 3.03
CA LEU A 70 -5.78 -1.96 3.74
C LEU A 70 -6.25 -3.19 2.96
N GLU A 71 -6.41 -3.10 1.64
CA GLU A 71 -6.75 -4.25 0.80
C GLU A 71 -5.61 -5.28 0.78
N ALA A 72 -4.35 -4.86 0.68
CA ALA A 72 -3.20 -5.76 0.74
C ALA A 72 -3.08 -6.48 2.09
N VAL A 73 -3.26 -5.73 3.19
CA VAL A 73 -3.32 -6.28 4.55
C VAL A 73 -4.49 -7.27 4.69
N SER A 74 -5.66 -6.89 4.19
CA SER A 74 -6.85 -7.76 4.21
C SER A 74 -6.68 -9.02 3.38
N ALA A 75 -5.77 -9.04 2.40
CA ALA A 75 -5.43 -10.22 1.60
C ALA A 75 -4.18 -10.97 2.11
N GLY A 76 -3.43 -10.41 3.07
CA GLY A 76 -2.16 -10.99 3.54
C GLY A 76 -1.03 -10.94 2.50
N VAL A 77 -1.05 -9.95 1.61
CA VAL A 77 -0.11 -9.83 0.49
C VAL A 77 0.99 -8.81 0.83
N PRO A 78 2.28 -9.16 0.70
CA PRO A 78 3.37 -8.23 0.96
C PRO A 78 3.53 -7.21 -0.18
N LEU A 79 4.10 -6.04 0.12
CA LEU A 79 4.09 -4.88 -0.78
C LEU A 79 5.47 -4.49 -1.31
N LEU A 80 5.53 -4.02 -2.56
CA LEU A 80 6.55 -3.09 -3.01
C LEU A 80 5.96 -1.69 -2.90
N ALA A 81 6.45 -0.91 -1.94
CA ALA A 81 5.98 0.43 -1.67
C ALA A 81 6.64 1.44 -2.62
N PHE A 82 5.84 2.04 -3.51
CA PHE A 82 6.24 3.08 -4.46
C PHE A 82 5.43 4.37 -4.25
N PRO A 83 5.53 5.04 -3.09
CA PRO A 83 4.68 6.20 -2.82
C PRO A 83 4.98 7.38 -3.76
N ILE A 84 3.91 7.97 -4.30
CA ILE A 84 4.01 9.08 -5.26
C ILE A 84 4.12 10.41 -4.51
N GLY A 85 3.29 10.62 -3.49
CA GLY A 85 3.37 11.78 -2.59
C GLY A 85 2.25 11.82 -1.55
N TRP A 86 2.16 12.93 -0.80
CA TRP A 86 1.14 13.16 0.22
C TRP A 86 1.26 12.16 1.38
N ASP A 87 0.12 11.71 1.91
CA ASP A 87 -0.03 10.68 2.94
C ASP A 87 0.65 9.35 2.57
N GLN A 88 0.72 9.02 1.27
CA GLN A 88 1.35 7.80 0.78
C GLN A 88 2.81 7.63 1.25
N LEU A 89 3.52 8.74 1.49
CA LEU A 89 4.89 8.68 2.02
C LEU A 89 4.93 8.09 3.43
N ALA A 90 4.00 8.51 4.28
CA ALA A 90 3.85 7.97 5.63
C ALA A 90 3.33 6.54 5.58
N ASP A 91 2.36 6.25 4.73
CA ASP A 91 1.82 4.90 4.56
C ASP A 91 2.89 3.92 4.06
N GLY A 92 3.73 4.34 3.12
CA GLY A 92 4.86 3.55 2.63
C GLY A 92 5.91 3.28 3.70
N HIS A 93 6.17 4.26 4.59
CA HIS A 93 7.04 4.08 5.75
C HIS A 93 6.46 3.08 6.76
N ILE A 94 5.16 3.20 7.07
CA ILE A 94 4.46 2.25 7.95
C ILE A 94 4.57 0.83 7.37
N VAL A 95 4.33 0.65 6.08
CA VAL A 95 4.38 -0.66 5.40
C VAL A 95 5.78 -1.29 5.47
N ALA A 96 6.83 -0.53 5.15
CA ALA A 96 8.18 -1.07 4.98
C ALA A 96 9.00 -1.09 6.26
N ASP A 97 8.91 -0.04 7.08
CA ASP A 97 9.82 0.19 8.20
C ASP A 97 9.20 -0.23 9.55
N GLU A 98 7.91 0.05 9.75
CA GLU A 98 7.18 -0.28 10.98
C GLU A 98 6.63 -1.71 10.97
N TRP A 99 5.73 -2.01 10.03
CA TRP A 99 5.12 -3.33 9.89
C TRP A 99 6.07 -4.35 9.27
N LYS A 100 6.99 -3.89 8.41
CA LYS A 100 7.97 -4.72 7.68
C LYS A 100 7.29 -5.81 6.86
N ILE A 101 6.21 -5.44 6.18
CA ILE A 101 5.47 -6.32 5.25
C ILE A 101 5.81 -6.01 3.78
N GLY A 102 6.85 -5.22 3.53
CA GLY A 102 7.20 -4.78 2.19
C GLY A 102 8.53 -4.05 2.07
N ILE A 103 8.87 -3.69 0.83
CA ILE A 103 10.12 -2.99 0.48
C ILE A 103 9.79 -1.58 0.01
N ASN A 104 10.43 -0.56 0.60
CA ASN A 104 10.32 0.83 0.16
C ASN A 104 11.22 1.10 -1.06
N LEU A 105 10.61 1.23 -2.23
CA LEU A 105 11.32 1.58 -3.47
C LEU A 105 11.66 3.06 -3.55
N ARG A 106 10.87 3.94 -2.90
CA ARG A 106 11.14 5.38 -2.94
C ARG A 106 12.44 5.74 -2.24
N GLY A 107 12.81 5.00 -1.20
CA GLY A 107 14.11 5.13 -0.53
C GLY A 107 15.32 4.80 -1.43
N GLN A 108 15.09 4.22 -2.62
CA GLN A 108 16.12 3.82 -3.57
C GLN A 108 16.21 4.78 -4.78
N ARG A 109 15.62 5.98 -4.67
CA ARG A 109 15.75 7.01 -5.71
C ARG A 109 17.19 7.52 -5.80
N GLY A 110 17.69 7.63 -7.03
CA GLY A 110 18.94 8.32 -7.32
C GLY A 110 18.83 9.83 -7.13
N GLU A 111 19.93 10.53 -7.40
CA GLU A 111 20.01 12.00 -7.34
C GLU A 111 19.05 12.69 -8.33
N ASP A 112 18.71 12.01 -9.42
CA ASP A 112 17.72 12.42 -10.43
C ASP A 112 16.26 12.22 -9.97
N GLY A 113 16.05 11.66 -8.78
CA GLY A 113 14.75 11.36 -8.22
C GLY A 113 14.05 10.14 -8.84
N ILE A 114 14.76 9.34 -9.65
CA ILE A 114 14.25 8.13 -10.30
C ILE A 114 14.74 6.89 -9.54
N VAL A 115 13.85 5.91 -9.37
CA VAL A 115 14.25 4.56 -8.92
C VAL A 115 14.69 3.78 -10.15
N SER A 116 15.94 3.33 -10.15
CA SER A 116 16.53 2.64 -11.30
C SER A 116 15.88 1.28 -11.56
N ARG A 117 15.92 0.85 -12.82
CA ARG A 117 15.51 -0.48 -13.26
C ARG A 117 16.15 -1.59 -12.44
N ALA A 118 17.44 -1.45 -12.13
CA ALA A 118 18.19 -2.42 -11.35
C ALA A 118 17.65 -2.55 -9.92
N ALA A 119 17.36 -1.41 -9.27
CA ALA A 119 16.76 -1.36 -7.94
C ALA A 119 15.36 -2.01 -7.92
N ILE A 120 14.50 -1.65 -8.89
CA ILE A 120 13.14 -2.23 -9.00
C ILE A 120 13.22 -3.74 -9.26
N ARG A 121 14.08 -4.18 -10.19
CA ARG A 121 14.26 -5.61 -10.51
C ARG A 121 14.74 -6.38 -9.29
N ALA A 122 15.71 -5.86 -8.54
CA ALA A 122 16.21 -6.50 -7.33
C ALA A 122 15.11 -6.64 -6.27
N ALA A 123 14.32 -5.60 -6.04
CA ALA A 123 13.22 -5.63 -5.10
C ALA A 123 12.09 -6.61 -5.51
N VAL A 124 11.72 -6.61 -6.79
CA VAL A 124 10.74 -7.57 -7.35
C VAL A 124 11.23 -9.00 -7.19
N THR A 125 12.47 -9.26 -7.59
CA THR A 125 13.07 -10.61 -7.50
C THR A 125 13.11 -11.08 -6.06
N LYS A 126 13.58 -10.22 -5.13
CA LYS A 126 13.62 -10.53 -3.70
C LYS A 126 12.24 -10.82 -3.12
N LEU A 127 11.26 -9.95 -3.37
CA LEU A 127 9.90 -10.13 -2.84
C LEU A 127 9.26 -11.44 -3.34
N MET A 128 9.55 -11.82 -4.59
CA MET A 128 8.97 -13.01 -5.22
C MET A 128 9.76 -14.30 -4.95
N ASP A 129 10.97 -14.21 -4.42
CA ASP A 129 11.77 -15.37 -4.02
C ASP A 129 11.24 -15.95 -2.69
N LEU A 130 10.77 -17.20 -2.71
CA LEU A 130 10.26 -17.88 -1.51
C LEU A 130 11.37 -18.51 -0.66
N ASP A 131 12.57 -18.66 -1.24
CA ASP A 131 13.75 -19.19 -0.58
C ASP A 131 14.56 -18.09 0.12
N ASP A 132 14.30 -16.82 -0.17
CA ASP A 132 14.84 -15.66 0.56
C ASP A 132 14.24 -15.52 1.97
N GLY A 133 15.11 -15.33 2.96
CA GLY A 133 14.71 -15.25 4.38
C GLY A 133 13.90 -14.00 4.71
N GLU A 134 14.23 -12.85 4.11
CA GLU A 134 13.49 -11.61 4.35
C GLU A 134 12.13 -11.64 3.64
N SER A 135 12.05 -12.21 2.45
CA SER A 135 10.78 -12.46 1.75
C SER A 135 9.83 -13.31 2.58
N ARG A 136 10.30 -14.42 3.15
CA ARG A 136 9.49 -15.24 4.05
C ARG A 136 9.04 -14.47 5.29
N GLU A 137 9.92 -13.66 5.88
CA GLU A 137 9.56 -12.86 7.05
C GLU A 137 8.50 -11.79 6.72
N MET A 138 8.61 -11.10 5.58
CA MET A 138 7.59 -10.15 5.12
C MET A 138 6.23 -10.84 4.92
N ARG A 139 6.22 -12.04 4.31
CA ARG A 139 5.00 -12.85 4.12
C ARG A 139 4.40 -13.31 5.43
N ARG A 140 5.23 -13.75 6.37
CA ARG A 140 4.81 -14.16 7.72
C ARG A 140 4.12 -13.00 8.43
N ARG A 141 4.74 -11.81 8.42
CA ARG A 141 4.17 -10.58 9.01
C ARG A 141 2.89 -10.14 8.31
N ALA A 142 2.84 -10.23 6.97
CA ALA A 142 1.63 -9.91 6.22
C ALA A 142 0.48 -10.85 6.59
N ALA A 143 0.75 -12.15 6.79
CA ALA A 143 -0.24 -13.12 7.24
C ALA A 143 -0.70 -12.88 8.69
N GLU A 144 0.20 -12.48 9.59
CA GLU A 144 -0.16 -12.08 10.96
C GLU A 144 -1.07 -10.85 10.96
N LEU A 145 -0.70 -9.80 10.23
CA LEU A 145 -1.49 -8.59 10.15
C LEU A 145 -2.84 -8.81 9.46
N HIS A 146 -2.91 -9.73 8.49
CA HIS A 146 -4.16 -10.22 7.93
C HIS A 146 -5.06 -10.85 9.00
N ALA A 147 -4.52 -11.77 9.81
CA ALA A 147 -5.26 -12.43 10.87
C ALA A 147 -5.75 -11.43 11.93
N ASP A 148 -4.90 -10.50 12.35
CA ASP A 148 -5.25 -9.44 13.30
C ASP A 148 -6.34 -8.52 12.74
N SER A 149 -6.23 -8.11 11.48
CA SER A 149 -7.23 -7.28 10.80
C SER A 149 -8.59 -7.98 10.75
N ARG A 150 -8.62 -9.27 10.40
CA ARG A 150 -9.85 -10.10 10.43
C ARG A 150 -10.41 -10.22 11.85
N GLY A 151 -9.55 -10.44 12.84
CA GLY A 151 -9.93 -10.52 14.26
C GLY A 151 -10.48 -9.21 14.83
N ALA A 152 -10.04 -8.06 14.32
CA ALA A 152 -10.52 -6.75 14.75
C ALA A 152 -11.95 -6.46 14.27
N ILE A 153 -12.31 -6.90 13.06
CA ILE A 153 -13.61 -6.59 12.42
C ILE A 153 -14.70 -7.64 12.68
N GLN A 154 -14.36 -8.86 13.08
CA GLN A 154 -15.35 -9.89 13.39
C GLN A 154 -16.20 -9.51 14.61
N GLU A 155 -17.32 -10.19 14.80
CA GLU A 155 -18.18 -9.98 15.96
C GLU A 155 -17.38 -10.14 17.26
N GLY A 156 -17.55 -9.17 18.16
CA GLY A 156 -16.78 -9.09 19.40
C GLY A 156 -15.34 -8.60 19.23
N GLY A 157 -14.84 -8.33 18.02
CA GLY A 157 -13.51 -7.76 17.74
C GLY A 157 -13.36 -6.30 18.18
N SER A 158 -12.11 -5.79 18.20
CA SER A 158 -11.81 -4.43 18.69
C SER A 158 -12.51 -3.34 17.87
N SER A 159 -12.36 -3.35 16.54
CA SER A 159 -13.01 -2.40 15.64
C SER A 159 -14.53 -2.53 15.66
N HIS A 160 -15.05 -3.75 15.73
CA HIS A 160 -16.49 -4.01 15.88
C HIS A 160 -17.05 -3.38 17.17
N ARG A 161 -16.38 -3.59 18.32
CA ARG A 161 -16.78 -2.98 19.59
C ARG A 161 -16.70 -1.46 19.56
N SER A 162 -15.64 -0.89 19.00
CA SER A 162 -15.47 0.56 18.87
C SER A 162 -16.58 1.18 18.01
N LEU A 163 -16.92 0.56 16.88
CA LEU A 163 -18.01 1.03 16.02
C LEU A 163 -19.36 0.94 16.74
N ASN A 164 -19.65 -0.16 17.42
CA ASN A 164 -20.88 -0.31 18.19
C ASN A 164 -20.98 0.71 19.32
N SER A 165 -19.87 1.01 20.02
CA SER A 165 -19.82 2.08 21.02
C SER A 165 -20.17 3.42 20.41
N LEU A 166 -19.58 3.77 19.26
CA LEU A 166 -19.86 5.01 18.55
C LEU A 166 -21.34 5.11 18.15
N VAL A 167 -21.91 4.05 17.58
CA VAL A 167 -23.33 4.01 17.20
C VAL A 167 -24.24 4.18 18.42
N ASN A 168 -23.90 3.54 19.54
CA ASN A 168 -24.66 3.69 20.79
C ASN A 168 -24.57 5.12 21.34
N ASP A 169 -23.41 5.75 21.29
CA ASP A 169 -23.23 7.13 21.75
C ASP A 169 -24.00 8.13 20.89
N LEU A 170 -24.03 7.92 19.58
CA LEU A 170 -24.86 8.69 18.65
C LEU A 170 -26.34 8.50 18.96
N ALA A 171 -26.80 7.26 19.10
CA ALA A 171 -28.20 6.95 19.39
C ALA A 171 -28.68 7.54 20.73
N GLN A 172 -27.77 7.68 21.70
CA GLN A 172 -28.05 8.21 23.03
C GLN A 172 -27.76 9.71 23.16
N GLY A 173 -27.38 10.39 22.07
CA GLY A 173 -27.08 11.83 22.07
C GLY A 173 -25.87 12.22 22.92
N ARG A 174 -24.99 11.27 23.26
CA ARG A 174 -23.84 11.48 24.15
C ARG A 174 -22.68 12.24 23.51
N LEU A 175 -22.71 12.42 22.19
CA LEU A 175 -21.68 13.18 21.47
C LEU A 175 -21.90 14.71 21.50
N ASN A 176 -23.02 15.20 22.06
CA ASN A 176 -23.33 16.64 22.17
C ASN A 176 -22.50 17.38 23.24
N GLY A 177 -21.43 16.77 23.78
CA GLY A 177 -20.65 17.26 24.91
C GLY A 177 -19.21 17.70 24.61
N VAL A 178 -18.71 17.59 23.37
CA VAL A 178 -17.39 18.14 23.03
C VAL A 178 -17.51 19.65 22.87
N ARG A 179 -17.47 20.38 23.98
CA ARG A 179 -17.13 21.81 23.94
C ARG A 179 -15.70 21.89 23.39
N LEU A 180 -15.55 22.40 22.18
CA LEU A 180 -14.26 22.96 21.77
C LEU A 180 -13.92 24.00 22.85
N ASN A 181 -12.83 23.77 23.58
CA ASN A 181 -12.31 24.79 24.47
C ASN A 181 -11.95 25.99 23.58
N ASP A 182 -12.77 27.04 23.60
CA ASP A 182 -12.47 28.36 23.06
C ASP A 182 -11.38 29.03 23.91
N GLY A 183 -10.18 28.43 23.92
CA GLY A 183 -9.04 28.84 24.73
C GLY A 183 -7.79 29.19 23.93
N PHE A 184 -7.91 29.39 22.61
CA PHE A 184 -6.75 29.60 21.72
C PHE A 184 -6.81 30.90 20.90
N PHE A 185 -7.42 31.97 21.41
CA PHE A 185 -7.14 33.33 20.93
C PHE A 185 -7.20 34.33 22.09
N HIS A 186 -6.11 34.44 22.85
CA HIS A 186 -5.83 35.67 23.57
C HIS A 186 -5.14 36.64 22.59
N SER A 187 -5.91 37.59 22.07
CA SER A 187 -5.37 38.79 21.44
C SER A 187 -4.57 39.60 22.47
N PRO A 188 -3.42 40.20 22.09
CA PRO A 188 -2.69 41.09 22.98
C PRO A 188 -3.50 42.39 23.15
N GLY A 189 -4.11 42.57 24.32
CA GLY A 189 -4.68 43.85 24.71
C GLY A 189 -3.56 44.86 24.93
N GLY A 190 -3.54 45.91 24.11
CA GLY A 190 -2.72 47.10 24.33
C GLY A 190 -3.24 47.94 25.49
N GLY A 191 -2.34 48.73 26.08
CA GLY A 191 -2.68 49.83 26.99
C GLY A 191 -1.55 50.14 27.98
N GLY A 192 -0.86 51.26 27.76
CA GLY A 192 0.16 51.80 28.66
C GLY A 192 1.23 52.59 27.92
#